data_AF-A0A948SY22-F1
#
_entry.id   AF-A0A948SY22-F1
#
_cell.length_a   1.000
_cell.length_b   1.000
_cell.length_c   1.000
_cell.angle_alpha   90.00
_cell.angle_beta   90.00
_cell.angle_gamma   90.00
#
_symmetry.space_group_name_H-M   'P 1'
#
loop_
_entity.id
_entity.type
_entity.pdbx_description
1 polymer ?
#
loop_
_entity_poly.entity_id
_entity_poly.type
_entity_poly.pdbx_seq_one_letter_code
_entity_poly.pdbx_strand_id
1 'polypeptide(L)'
;MFVFGEFFKSLAFLVNGVCQLLYWLIFARIIISWFPVDPYHSIVQFLHQVTEPILAPFRRLPLQIGMLDLTPLVAFIAIQFLNTVLVRILLNMAMQLGAA
;
A
#
# COMPACT_ATOMS: atom_id res chain seq x y z
N MET A 1 -20.40 -16.58 -16.89
CA MET A 1 -19.70 -17.84 -16.61
C MET A 1 -19.17 -17.83 -15.17
N PHE A 2 -19.71 -18.68 -14.29
CA PHE A 2 -19.39 -18.75 -12.86
C PHE A 2 -17.88 -18.74 -12.53
N VAL A 3 -17.07 -19.52 -13.27
CA VAL A 3 -15.61 -19.66 -13.03
C VAL A 3 -14.87 -18.32 -13.13
N PHE A 4 -15.21 -17.48 -14.10
CA PHE A 4 -14.55 -16.19 -14.28
C PHE A 4 -14.87 -15.25 -13.11
N GLY A 5 -16.11 -15.24 -12.62
CA GLY A 5 -16.50 -14.45 -11.44
C GLY A 5 -15.66 -14.80 -10.21
N GLU A 6 -15.49 -16.09 -9.92
CA GLU A 6 -14.69 -16.56 -8.78
C GLU A 6 -13.20 -16.25 -8.93
N PHE A 7 -12.67 -16.30 -10.15
CA PHE A 7 -11.29 -15.89 -10.44
C PHE A 7 -11.06 -14.42 -10.08
N PHE A 8 -11.92 -13.50 -10.54
CA PHE A 8 -11.78 -12.07 -10.23
C PHE A 8 -11.97 -11.75 -8.74
N LYS A 9 -12.87 -12.45 -8.03
CA LYS A 9 -12.99 -12.34 -6.57
C LYS A 9 -11.69 -12.75 -5.86
N SER A 10 -11.12 -13.88 -6.26
CA SER A 10 -9.86 -14.37 -5.69
C SER A 10 -8.71 -13.39 -5.96
N LEU A 11 -8.66 -12.82 -7.17
CA LEU A 11 -7.69 -11.78 -7.51
C LEU A 11 -7.89 -10.52 -6.66
N ALA A 12 -9.13 -10.06 -6.47
CA ALA A 12 -9.44 -8.93 -5.60
C ALA A 12 -8.99 -9.17 -4.16
N PHE A 13 -9.18 -10.39 -3.65
CA PHE A 13 -8.71 -10.79 -2.32
C PHE A 13 -7.18 -10.71 -2.20
N LEU A 14 -6.43 -11.22 -3.18
CA LEU A 14 -4.96 -11.17 -3.18
C LEU A 14 -4.45 -9.72 -3.26
N VAL A 15 -5.03 -8.91 -4.15
CA VAL A 15 -4.68 -7.48 -4.26
C VAL A 15 -4.93 -6.76 -2.94
N ASN A 16 -6.10 -6.98 -2.33
CA ASN A 16 -6.42 -6.39 -1.03
C ASN A 16 -5.42 -6.81 0.05
N GLY A 17 -5.06 -8.09 0.10
CA GLY A 17 -4.09 -8.61 1.07
C GLY A 17 -2.71 -7.95 0.95
N VAL A 18 -2.21 -7.81 -0.29
CA VAL A 18 -0.92 -7.14 -0.55
C VAL A 18 -1.00 -5.66 -0.17
N CYS A 19 -2.05 -4.94 -0.59
CA CYS A 19 -2.21 -3.54 -0.25
C CYS A 19 -2.33 -3.33 1.27
N GLN A 20 -3.03 -4.20 2.00
CA GLN A 20 -3.17 -4.12 3.45
C GLN A 20 -1.83 -4.37 4.16
N LEU A 21 -1.02 -5.30 3.67
CA LEU A 21 0.33 -5.54 4.19
C LEU A 21 1.18 -4.27 4.02
N LEU A 22 1.20 -3.69 2.82
CA LEU A 22 1.95 -2.46 2.55
C LEU A 22 1.46 -1.28 3.38
N TYR A 23 0.15 -1.16 3.57
CA TYR A 23 -0.46 -0.17 4.46
C TYR A 23 0.12 -0.26 5.87
N TRP A 24 0.18 -1.45 6.46
CA TRP A 24 0.73 -1.64 7.81
C TRP A 24 2.22 -1.37 7.89
N LEU A 25 3.01 -1.74 6.87
CA LEU A 25 4.45 -1.45 6.84
C LEU A 25 4.73 0.06 6.76
N ILE A 26 3.99 0.78 5.92
CA ILE A 26 4.14 2.24 5.80
C ILE A 26 3.64 2.93 7.07
N PHE A 27 2.54 2.44 7.65
CA PHE A 27 2.05 2.93 8.93
C PHE A 27 3.11 2.77 10.04
N ALA A 28 3.76 1.61 10.12
CA ALA A 28 4.88 1.39 11.04
C ALA A 28 6.03 2.37 10.79
N ARG A 29 6.37 2.66 9.52
CA ARG A 29 7.39 3.67 9.15
C ARG A 29 6.99 5.09 9.59
N ILE A 30 5.71 5.47 9.48
CA ILE A 30 5.19 6.75 9.97
C ILE A 30 5.30 6.84 11.49
N ILE A 31 4.93 5.78 12.21
CA ILE A 31 5.06 5.74 13.67
C ILE A 31 6.53 5.89 14.06
N ILE A 32 7.42 5.10 13.46
CA ILE A 32 8.86 5.12 13.76
C ILE A 32 9.46 6.50 13.47
N SER A 33 9.01 7.23 12.45
CA SER A 33 9.56 8.56 12.15
C SER A 33 9.24 9.62 13.22
N TRP A 34 8.25 9.38 14.09
CA TRP A 34 7.97 10.24 15.25
C TRP A 34 8.83 9.90 16.47
N PHE A 35 9.44 8.73 16.50
CA PHE A 35 10.31 8.30 17.59
C PHE A 35 11.78 8.38 17.17
N PRO A 36 12.69 8.81 18.05
CA PRO A 36 14.13 8.76 17.80
C PRO A 36 14.62 7.31 17.94
N VAL A 37 14.38 6.47 16.94
CA VAL A 37 14.87 5.08 16.87
C VAL A 37 16.18 5.05 16.09
N ASP A 38 17.14 4.23 16.52
CA ASP A 38 18.41 4.04 15.82
C ASP A 38 18.18 3.53 14.37
N PRO A 39 18.62 4.26 13.33
CA PRO A 39 18.52 3.85 11.93
C PRO A 39 19.22 2.51 11.61
N TYR A 40 20.19 2.10 12.43
CA TYR A 40 20.93 0.84 12.24
C TYR A 40 20.21 -0.37 12.82
N HIS A 41 19.08 -0.18 13.51
CA HIS A 41 18.30 -1.27 14.04
C HIS A 41 17.69 -2.12 12.91
N SER A 42 17.80 -3.46 12.99
CA SER A 42 17.42 -4.37 11.89
C SER A 42 15.96 -4.21 11.44
N ILE A 43 15.04 -3.94 12.37
CA ILE A 43 13.61 -3.72 12.05
C ILE A 43 13.41 -2.42 11.25
N VAL A 44 14.16 -1.36 11.59
CA VAL A 44 14.09 -0.07 10.88
C VAL A 44 14.63 -0.24 9.47
N GLN A 45 15.78 -0.89 9.32
CA GLN A 45 16.35 -1.19 8.01
C GLN A 45 15.41 -2.05 7.15
N PHE A 46 14.81 -3.08 7.75
CA PHE A 46 13.82 -3.92 7.06
C PHE A 46 12.63 -3.08 6.55
N LEU A 47 12.04 -2.26 7.41
CA LEU A 47 10.92 -1.40 7.03
C LEU A 47 11.31 -0.42 5.91
N HIS A 48 12.50 0.20 6.00
CA HIS A 48 13.00 1.04 4.92
C HIS A 48 13.13 0.24 3.63
N GLN A 49 13.85 -0.89 3.62
CA GLN A 49 14.08 -1.69 2.42
C GLN A 49 12.79 -2.15 1.73
N VAL A 50 11.80 -2.61 2.50
CA VAL A 50 10.55 -3.13 1.94
C VAL A 50 9.65 -2.00 1.44
N THR A 51 9.60 -0.87 2.15
CA THR A 51 8.73 0.26 1.75
C THR A 51 9.37 1.17 0.72
N GLU A 52 10.70 1.19 0.58
CA GLU A 52 11.42 2.12 -0.29
C GLU A 52 11.00 2.07 -1.77
N PRO A 53 10.80 0.91 -2.42
CA PRO A 53 10.33 0.87 -3.81
C PRO A 53 8.99 1.59 -4.02
N ILE A 54 8.15 1.62 -2.99
CA ILE A 54 6.83 2.27 -3.01
C ILE A 54 6.99 3.76 -2.77
N LEU A 55 7.89 4.19 -1.88
CA LEU A 55 8.14 5.61 -1.60
C LEU A 55 9.01 6.30 -2.66
N ALA A 56 9.90 5.56 -3.35
CA ALA A 56 10.85 6.12 -4.30
C ALA A 56 10.22 6.99 -5.41
N PRO A 57 9.05 6.63 -6.00
CA PRO A 57 8.36 7.51 -6.95
C PRO A 57 7.92 8.84 -6.32
N PHE A 58 7.51 8.82 -5.06
CA PHE A 58 7.04 10.01 -4.34
C PHE A 58 8.18 10.91 -3.87
N ARG A 59 9.43 10.41 -3.77
CA ARG A 59 10.61 11.25 -3.43
C ARG A 59 10.88 12.38 -4.43
N ARG A 60 10.31 12.30 -5.64
CA ARG A 60 10.40 13.37 -6.64
C ARG A 60 9.50 14.56 -6.31
N LEU A 61 8.55 14.38 -5.40
CA LEU A 61 7.64 15.43 -4.96
C LEU A 61 8.29 16.21 -3.80
N PRO A 62 8.11 17.54 -3.71
CA PRO A 62 8.62 18.36 -2.61
C PRO A 62 7.77 18.17 -1.34
N LEU A 63 7.78 16.97 -0.77
CA LEU A 63 6.99 16.56 0.41
C LEU A 63 7.78 16.65 1.73
N GLN A 64 9.00 17.17 1.69
CA GLN A 64 9.82 17.38 2.88
C GLN A 64 9.48 18.75 3.48
N ILE A 65 9.05 18.78 4.74
CA ILE A 65 8.76 20.01 5.49
C ILE A 65 9.74 20.11 6.66
N GLY A 66 10.78 20.91 6.49
CA GLY A 66 11.87 21.00 7.46
C GLY A 66 12.58 19.64 7.62
N MET A 67 12.57 19.10 8.83
CA MET A 67 13.15 17.78 9.14
C MET A 67 12.12 16.63 9.01
N LEU A 68 10.85 16.93 8.73
CA LEU A 68 9.79 15.94 8.61
C LEU A 68 9.62 15.49 7.15
N ASP A 69 9.66 14.19 6.94
CA ASP A 69 9.35 13.57 5.65
C ASP A 69 7.88 13.16 5.61
N LEU A 70 7.06 13.86 4.82
CA LEU A 70 5.65 13.51 4.61
C LEU A 70 5.45 12.48 3.50
N THR A 71 6.53 12.05 2.82
CA THR A 71 6.47 11.05 1.76
C THR A 71 5.78 9.75 2.20
N PRO A 72 6.06 9.17 3.39
CA PRO A 72 5.35 7.99 3.89
C PRO A 72 3.84 8.23 4.06
N LEU A 73 3.44 9.43 4.51
CA LEU A 73 2.04 9.79 4.70
C LEU A 73 1.28 9.87 3.37
N VAL A 74 1.90 10.49 2.36
CA VAL A 74 1.30 10.56 1.01
C VAL A 74 1.20 9.17 0.38
N ALA A 75 2.26 8.35 0.51
CA ALA A 75 2.25 6.98 0.01
C ALA A 75 1.17 6.12 0.70
N PHE A 76 0.95 6.32 2.01
CA PHE A 76 -0.09 5.65 2.78
C PHE A 76 -1.49 5.96 2.23
N ILE A 77 -1.79 7.24 2.01
CA ILE A 77 -3.07 7.68 1.42
C ILE A 77 -3.23 7.11 0.01
N ALA A 78 -2.16 7.16 -0.79
CA ALA A 78 -2.15 6.65 -2.16
C ALA A 78 -2.44 5.14 -2.21
N ILE A 79 -1.85 4.34 -1.32
CA ILE A 79 -2.13 2.89 -1.24
C ILE A 79 -3.58 2.63 -0.84
N GLN A 80 -4.13 3.37 0.12
CA GLN A 80 -5.51 3.18 0.53
C GLN A 80 -6.49 3.51 -0.59
N PHE A 81 -6.23 4.60 -1.33
CA PHE A 81 -6.99 4.96 -2.53
C PHE A 81 -6.88 3.88 -3.61
N LEU A 82 -5.64 3.45 -3.93
CA LEU A 82 -5.37 2.44 -4.94
C LEU A 82 -6.05 1.11 -4.62
N ASN A 83 -5.97 0.66 -3.36
CA ASN A 83 -6.63 -0.56 -2.90
C ASN A 83 -8.15 -0.47 -3.13
N THR A 84 -8.76 0.62 -2.68
CA THR A 84 -10.21 0.84 -2.80
C THR A 84 -10.66 0.80 -4.26
N VAL A 85 -9.93 1.48 -5.15
CA VAL A 85 -10.25 1.54 -6.58
C VAL A 85 -10.07 0.18 -7.24
N LEU A 86 -8.90 -0.46 -7.07
CA LEU A 86 -8.59 -1.74 -7.73
C LEU A 86 -9.53 -2.86 -7.26
N VAL A 87 -9.72 -3.01 -5.95
CA VAL A 87 -10.61 -4.04 -5.39
C VAL A 87 -12.04 -3.83 -5.88
N ARG A 88 -12.54 -2.59 -5.88
CA ARG A 88 -13.89 -2.29 -6.38
C ARG A 88 -14.04 -2.65 -7.86
N ILE A 89 -13.05 -2.31 -8.70
CA ILE A 89 -13.08 -2.66 -10.12
C ILE A 89 -13.12 -4.18 -10.31
N LEU A 90 -12.25 -4.92 -9.61
CA LEU A 90 -12.18 -6.38 -9.70
C LEU A 90 -13.46 -7.06 -9.24
N LEU A 91 -14.06 -6.58 -8.15
CA LEU A 91 -15.35 -7.09 -7.66
C LEU A 91 -16.50 -6.77 -8.61
N ASN A 92 -16.52 -5.58 -9.22
CA ASN A 92 -17.52 -5.24 -10.23
C ASN A 92 -17.42 -6.14 -11.47
N MET A 93 -16.20 -6.40 -11.94
CA MET A 93 -15.95 -7.37 -13.03
C MET A 93 -16.41 -8.77 -12.64
N ALA A 94 -16.13 -9.21 -11.41
CA ALA A 94 -16.58 -10.49 -10.91
C ALA A 94 -18.11 -10.63 -10.91
N MET A 95 -18.83 -9.58 -10.50
CA MET A 95 -20.29 -9.56 -10.49
C MET A 95 -20.87 -9.63 -11.91
N GLN A 96 -20.32 -8.86 -12.86
CA GLN A 96 -20.79 -8.86 -14.26
C GLN A 96 -20.55 -10.22 -14.93
N LEU A 97 -19.36 -10.81 -14.75
CA LEU A 97 -18.99 -12.08 -15.38
C LEU A 97 -19.62 -13.30 -14.71
N GLY A 98 -19.93 -13.21 -13.41
CA GLY A 98 -20.63 -14.25 -12.66
C GLY A 98 -22.14 -14.29 -12.90
N ALA A 99 -22.73 -13.16 -13.32
CA ALA A 99 -24.16 -13.05 -13.66
C ALA A 99 -24.47 -13.43 -15.13
N ALA A 100 -23.49 -13.32 -16.02
CA ALA A 100 -23.51 -13.90 -17.37
C ALA A 100 -23.23 -15.42 -17.35
#